data_AF-A0A966KPR5-F1
#
_entry.id   AF-A0A966KPR5-F1
#
_cell.length_a   1.000
_cell.length_b   1.000
_cell.length_c   1.000
_cell.angle_alpha   90.00
_cell.angle_beta   90.00
_cell.angle_gamma   90.00
#
_symmetry.space_group_name_H-M   'P 1'
#
loop_
_entity.id
_entity.type
_entity.pdbx_description
1 polymer ?
#
loop_
_entity_poly.entity_id
_entity_poly.type
_entity_poly.pdbx_seq_one_letter_code
_entity_poly.pdbx_strand_id
1 'polypeptide(L)'
;MNEETLLARTIRVHGDLDLVTFAGDEGMLFVQDGVGLAGLGDTGRIELTRRSGADDAAAVRDRLGSIAVENEVGGPGTGSVAIGALPFDPGTAGHLTIPAVVIGRNEHGEQWITTIAPRDQHPTGDQLEALLRRARPAAGGFGRDAGLTSITETPSSYSVRSEQAPAQWCAMVAEATDRIRTGGLDKVVLARAVEVMAD
;
A
#
# COMPACT_ATOMS: atom_id res chain seq x y z
N MET A 1 21.75 15.01 15.94
CA MET A 1 20.91 13.81 16.06
C MET A 1 21.49 12.84 15.06
N ASN A 2 22.16 11.76 15.50
CA ASN A 2 22.75 10.81 14.56
C ASN A 2 21.62 10.28 13.68
N GLU A 3 21.66 10.58 12.38
CA GLU A 3 20.86 9.81 11.42
C GLU A 3 21.40 8.39 11.45
N GLU A 4 20.75 7.55 12.25
CA GLU A 4 21.10 6.14 12.34
C GLU A 4 20.98 5.55 10.93
N THR A 5 22.11 5.09 10.39
CA THR A 5 22.17 4.66 9.00
C THR A 5 21.34 3.39 8.84
N LEU A 6 20.20 3.52 8.16
CA LEU A 6 19.31 2.41 7.85
C LEU A 6 19.99 1.42 6.88
N LEU A 7 19.71 0.14 7.09
CA LEU A 7 20.04 -0.96 6.21
C LEU A 7 18.75 -1.66 5.80
N ALA A 8 18.59 -1.91 4.51
CA ALA A 8 17.58 -2.79 3.94
C ALA A 8 18.21 -4.15 3.66
N ARG A 9 17.81 -5.17 4.42
CA ARG A 9 18.25 -6.56 4.21
C ARG A 9 17.12 -7.36 3.59
N THR A 10 17.35 -7.87 2.38
CA THR A 10 16.41 -8.72 1.64
C THR A 10 16.94 -10.14 1.54
N ILE A 11 16.13 -11.10 1.96
CA ILE A 11 16.40 -12.53 1.81
C ILE A 11 15.28 -13.22 1.06
N ARG A 12 15.65 -14.29 0.35
CA ARG A 12 14.68 -15.23 -0.23
C ARG A 12 13.95 -15.95 0.89
N VAL A 13 12.66 -16.18 0.69
CA VAL A 13 11.86 -17.00 1.61
C VAL A 13 11.13 -18.07 0.82
N HIS A 14 10.97 -19.23 1.45
CA HIS A 14 10.24 -20.37 0.90
C HIS A 14 9.00 -20.63 1.75
N GLY A 15 7.89 -20.95 1.09
CA GLY A 15 6.59 -21.15 1.72
C GLY A 15 5.47 -20.59 0.86
N ASP A 16 4.32 -20.39 1.46
CA ASP A 16 3.19 -19.70 0.85
C ASP A 16 2.87 -18.45 1.67
N LEU A 17 3.61 -17.36 1.41
CA LEU A 17 3.30 -16.08 2.03
C LEU A 17 2.12 -15.43 1.32
N ASP A 18 1.13 -15.01 2.09
CA ASP A 18 -0.06 -14.30 1.64
C ASP A 18 0.09 -12.80 1.94
N LEU A 19 0.19 -12.00 0.86
CA LEU A 19 0.42 -10.55 0.95
C LEU A 19 -0.72 -9.82 1.66
N VAL A 20 -1.97 -10.25 1.43
CA VAL A 20 -3.17 -9.64 2.03
C VAL A 20 -3.20 -9.89 3.54
N THR A 21 -2.94 -11.13 3.95
CA THR A 21 -2.89 -11.55 5.35
C THR A 21 -1.78 -10.84 6.10
N PHE A 22 -0.62 -10.65 5.46
CA PHE A 22 0.49 -9.93 6.07
C PHE A 22 0.17 -8.45 6.30
N ALA A 23 -0.37 -7.77 5.29
CA ALA A 23 -0.77 -6.37 5.40
C ALA A 23 -1.80 -6.20 6.54
N GLY A 24 -2.87 -7.01 6.54
CA GLY A 24 -3.96 -6.86 7.49
C GLY A 24 -4.52 -5.44 7.50
N ASP A 25 -4.98 -4.99 8.67
CA ASP A 25 -5.66 -3.69 8.82
C ASP A 25 -4.70 -2.49 8.92
N GLU A 26 -3.44 -2.75 9.30
CA GLU A 26 -2.45 -1.70 9.61
C GLU A 26 -1.37 -1.57 8.52
N GLY A 27 -1.37 -2.48 7.54
CA GLY A 27 -0.33 -2.56 6.53
C GLY A 27 -0.62 -1.78 5.26
N MET A 28 0.41 -1.68 4.44
CA MET A 28 0.33 -1.18 3.08
C MET A 28 0.30 -2.37 2.12
N LEU A 29 -0.54 -2.31 1.09
CA LEU A 29 -0.66 -3.37 0.09
C LEU A 29 -0.66 -2.78 -1.31
N PHE A 30 0.22 -3.29 -2.17
CA PHE A 30 0.23 -3.02 -3.60
C PHE A 30 0.36 -4.35 -4.33
N VAL A 31 -0.77 -4.88 -4.80
CA VAL A 31 -0.84 -6.22 -5.41
C VAL A 31 -1.74 -6.23 -6.64
N GLN A 32 -1.32 -6.97 -7.66
CA GLN A 32 -2.12 -7.29 -8.84
C GLN A 32 -1.90 -8.76 -9.18
N ASP A 33 -2.99 -9.53 -9.32
CA ASP A 33 -2.95 -10.97 -9.67
C ASP A 33 -1.99 -11.80 -8.78
N GLY A 34 -1.92 -11.46 -7.49
CA GLY A 34 -1.05 -12.12 -6.50
C GLY A 34 0.43 -11.69 -6.55
N VAL A 35 0.81 -10.83 -7.50
CA VAL A 35 2.17 -10.27 -7.66
C VAL A 35 2.21 -8.88 -7.02
N GLY A 36 3.23 -8.59 -6.23
CA GLY A 36 3.39 -7.28 -5.60
C GLY A 36 4.06 -7.31 -4.24
N LEU A 37 3.71 -6.31 -3.41
CA LEU A 37 4.34 -6.01 -2.13
C LEU A 37 3.29 -5.80 -1.04
N ALA A 38 3.60 -6.24 0.17
CA ALA A 38 2.90 -5.86 1.40
C ALA A 38 3.92 -5.34 2.43
N GLY A 39 3.64 -4.21 3.04
CA GLY A 39 4.53 -3.51 3.97
C GLY A 39 3.89 -3.29 5.34
N LEU A 40 4.71 -3.34 6.39
CA LEU A 40 4.33 -3.03 7.77
C LEU A 40 5.32 -2.05 8.40
N GLY A 41 4.80 -1.22 9.32
CA GLY A 41 5.57 -0.22 10.05
C GLY A 41 5.97 0.99 9.20
N ASP A 42 6.58 1.98 9.86
CA ASP A 42 7.07 3.23 9.27
C ASP A 42 8.48 3.48 9.80
N THR A 43 9.46 3.52 8.90
CA THR A 43 10.88 3.81 9.24
C THR A 43 11.34 5.15 8.65
N GLY A 44 10.44 5.84 7.96
CA GLY A 44 10.76 7.08 7.28
C GLY A 44 9.74 7.39 6.21
N ARG A 45 9.69 8.67 5.87
CA ARG A 45 8.81 9.19 4.82
C ARG A 45 9.61 9.93 3.77
N ILE A 46 9.05 9.94 2.56
CA ILE A 46 9.53 10.72 1.43
C ILE A 46 8.43 11.72 1.11
N GLU A 47 8.65 12.98 1.47
CA GLU A 47 7.70 14.06 1.17
C GLU A 47 7.75 14.40 -0.32
N LEU A 48 6.59 14.43 -0.96
CA LEU A 48 6.42 14.74 -2.38
C LEU A 48 5.67 16.05 -2.52
N THR A 49 6.29 16.99 -3.23
CA THR A 49 5.68 18.31 -3.45
C THR A 49 4.60 18.26 -4.52
N ARG A 50 4.68 17.29 -5.44
CA ARG A 50 3.72 17.05 -6.53
C ARG A 50 3.59 18.19 -7.55
N ARG A 51 4.49 19.16 -7.47
CA ARG A 51 4.63 20.24 -8.47
C ARG A 51 5.40 19.78 -9.71
N SER A 52 6.26 18.76 -9.58
CA SER A 52 7.11 18.25 -10.66
C SER A 52 7.39 16.77 -10.42
N GLY A 53 6.95 15.91 -11.34
CA GLY A 53 7.20 14.47 -11.24
C GLY A 53 8.68 14.10 -11.33
N ALA A 54 9.50 14.92 -12.00
CA ALA A 54 10.93 14.69 -12.09
C ALA A 54 11.65 14.97 -10.76
N ASP A 55 11.26 16.04 -10.07
CA ASP A 55 11.82 16.41 -8.76
C ASP A 55 11.39 15.42 -7.69
N ASP A 56 10.12 15.04 -7.68
CA ASP A 56 9.60 14.01 -6.77
C ASP A 56 10.30 12.67 -7.01
N ALA A 57 10.51 12.26 -8.27
CA ALA A 57 11.25 11.05 -8.60
C ALA A 57 12.73 11.12 -8.18
N ALA A 58 13.36 12.30 -8.24
CA ALA A 58 14.71 12.50 -7.73
C ALA A 58 14.75 12.37 -6.20
N ALA A 59 13.83 13.01 -5.48
CA ALA A 59 13.71 12.88 -4.02
C ALA A 59 13.52 11.42 -3.59
N VAL A 60 12.69 10.65 -4.31
CA VAL A 60 12.52 9.21 -4.04
C VAL A 60 13.81 8.43 -4.28
N ARG A 61 14.49 8.65 -5.42
CA ARG A 61 15.75 7.97 -5.73
C ARG A 61 16.83 8.29 -4.70
N ASP A 62 16.98 9.55 -4.34
CA ASP A 62 17.99 10.00 -3.39
C ASP A 62 17.73 9.42 -2.00
N ARG A 63 16.47 9.47 -1.55
CA ARG A 63 16.12 8.97 -0.21
C ARG A 63 16.21 7.46 -0.09
N LEU A 64 15.77 6.71 -1.10
CA LEU A 64 15.93 5.25 -1.10
C LEU A 64 17.40 4.85 -1.31
N GLY A 65 18.11 5.56 -2.18
CA GLY A 65 19.54 5.34 -2.45
C GLY A 65 20.46 5.65 -1.27
N SER A 66 20.00 6.42 -0.28
CA SER A 66 20.76 6.66 0.96
C SER A 66 20.70 5.48 1.94
N ILE A 67 19.80 4.52 1.74
CA ILE A 67 19.65 3.34 2.59
C ILE A 67 20.62 2.27 2.10
N ALA A 68 21.47 1.75 2.99
CA ALA A 68 22.37 0.66 2.61
C ALA A 68 21.55 -0.58 2.24
N VAL A 69 21.98 -1.37 1.23
CA VAL A 69 21.21 -2.53 0.76
C VAL A 69 22.07 -3.79 0.79
N GLU A 70 21.58 -4.82 1.48
CA GLU A 70 22.06 -6.21 1.43
C GLU A 70 20.94 -7.05 0.80
N ASN A 71 21.03 -7.36 -0.50
CA ASN A 71 19.92 -7.95 -1.25
C ASN A 71 20.39 -9.11 -2.14
N GLU A 72 20.16 -10.33 -1.65
CA GLU A 72 20.53 -11.57 -2.34
C GLU A 72 19.52 -11.99 -3.42
N VAL A 73 18.33 -11.38 -3.43
CA VAL A 73 17.24 -11.73 -4.35
C VAL A 73 17.34 -10.93 -5.64
N GLY A 74 17.53 -9.61 -5.53
CA GLY A 74 17.60 -8.70 -6.67
C GLY A 74 16.26 -8.51 -7.39
N GLY A 75 16.25 -7.61 -8.37
CA GLY A 75 15.07 -7.32 -9.19
C GLY A 75 14.07 -6.33 -8.56
N PRO A 76 13.01 -5.98 -9.29
CA PRO A 76 12.03 -4.98 -8.84
C PRO A 76 11.35 -5.35 -7.52
N GLY A 77 11.14 -4.35 -6.65
CA GLY A 77 10.44 -4.53 -5.36
C GLY A 77 11.27 -5.16 -4.23
N THR A 78 12.55 -5.44 -4.48
CA THR A 78 13.52 -5.89 -3.45
C THR A 78 14.40 -4.73 -2.98
N GLY A 79 15.08 -4.88 -1.83
CA GLY A 79 15.83 -3.79 -1.20
C GLY A 79 14.93 -2.70 -0.63
N SER A 80 15.44 -1.47 -0.54
CA SER A 80 14.68 -0.33 -0.02
C SER A 80 13.53 0.06 -0.97
N VAL A 81 12.31 0.11 -0.44
CA VAL A 81 11.12 0.53 -1.18
C VAL A 81 10.31 1.53 -0.35
N ALA A 82 9.51 2.34 -1.02
CA ALA A 82 8.49 3.16 -0.39
C ALA A 82 7.13 2.90 -1.04
N ILE A 83 6.07 2.89 -0.24
CA ILE A 83 4.69 2.62 -0.66
C ILE A 83 3.83 3.79 -0.18
N GLY A 84 2.85 4.20 -0.99
CA GLY A 84 1.92 5.26 -0.60
C GLY A 84 0.81 5.47 -1.62
N ALA A 85 -0.14 6.32 -1.24
CA ALA A 85 -1.22 6.79 -2.11
C ALA A 85 -1.16 8.32 -2.17
N LEU A 86 -1.34 8.89 -3.36
CA LEU A 86 -1.23 10.33 -3.57
C LEU A 86 -2.61 10.96 -3.78
N PRO A 87 -2.84 12.19 -3.28
CA PRO A 87 -4.10 12.90 -3.45
C PRO A 87 -4.51 13.05 -4.93
N PHE A 88 -5.82 13.10 -5.21
CA PHE A 88 -6.30 13.40 -6.57
C PHE A 88 -5.88 14.79 -7.05
N ASP A 89 -5.97 15.79 -6.16
CA ASP A 89 -5.56 17.16 -6.48
C ASP A 89 -4.03 17.23 -6.69
N PRO A 90 -3.55 17.64 -7.88
CA PRO A 90 -2.13 17.78 -8.16
C PRO A 90 -1.47 18.90 -7.36
N GLY A 91 -2.24 19.89 -6.86
CA GLY A 91 -1.71 20.98 -6.02
C GLY A 91 -1.44 20.58 -4.57
N THR A 92 -1.95 19.42 -4.14
CA THR A 92 -1.82 18.92 -2.78
C THR A 92 -0.61 18.00 -2.67
N ALA A 93 0.32 18.35 -1.77
CA ALA A 93 1.48 17.54 -1.42
C ALA A 93 1.06 16.14 -0.91
N GLY A 94 1.95 15.16 -1.10
CA GLY A 94 1.74 13.79 -0.62
C GLY A 94 3.02 13.23 -0.02
N HIS A 95 2.99 11.98 0.39
CA HIS A 95 4.19 11.29 0.87
C HIS A 95 4.17 9.82 0.48
N LEU A 96 5.34 9.21 0.48
CA LEU A 96 5.52 7.76 0.48
C LEU A 96 6.12 7.32 1.81
N THR A 97 5.71 6.16 2.30
CA THR A 97 6.22 5.56 3.54
C THR A 97 7.24 4.48 3.21
N ILE A 98 8.37 4.48 3.91
CA ILE A 98 9.38 3.43 3.86
C ILE A 98 9.03 2.40 4.95
N PRO A 99 8.49 1.22 4.60
CA PRO A 99 8.03 0.27 5.60
C PRO A 99 9.21 -0.34 6.38
N ALA A 100 8.99 -0.71 7.63
CA ALA A 100 10.00 -1.44 8.42
C ALA A 100 10.21 -2.87 7.92
N VAL A 101 9.13 -3.50 7.43
CA VAL A 101 9.16 -4.86 6.88
C VAL A 101 8.33 -4.89 5.62
N VAL A 102 8.85 -5.51 4.56
CA VAL A 102 8.15 -5.71 3.30
C VAL A 102 8.26 -7.18 2.91
N ILE A 103 7.14 -7.82 2.60
CA ILE A 103 7.16 -9.09 1.87
C ILE A 103 6.73 -8.86 0.44
N GLY A 104 7.27 -9.66 -0.48
CA GLY A 104 6.93 -9.55 -1.89
C GLY A 104 6.82 -10.90 -2.57
N ARG A 105 6.13 -10.88 -3.71
CA ARG A 105 6.01 -12.00 -4.64
C ARG A 105 6.14 -11.46 -6.06
N ASN A 106 7.03 -12.04 -6.87
CA ASN A 106 7.13 -11.69 -8.30
C ASN A 106 6.24 -12.62 -9.17
N GLU A 107 6.19 -12.34 -10.46
CA GLU A 107 5.43 -13.11 -11.45
C GLU A 107 5.88 -14.58 -11.61
N HIS A 108 7.11 -14.89 -11.22
CA HIS A 108 7.64 -16.25 -11.20
C HIS A 108 7.31 -17.00 -9.90
N GLY A 109 6.59 -16.36 -8.97
CA GLY A 109 6.25 -16.91 -7.67
C GLY A 109 7.40 -16.89 -6.66
N GLU A 110 8.54 -16.26 -6.98
CA GLU A 110 9.60 -16.08 -6.01
C GLU A 110 9.16 -15.10 -4.93
N GLN A 111 9.43 -15.44 -3.67
CA GLN A 111 9.05 -14.65 -2.52
C GLN A 111 10.27 -14.18 -1.76
N TRP A 112 10.14 -13.00 -1.14
CA TRP A 112 11.17 -12.42 -0.30
C TRP A 112 10.58 -11.69 0.89
N ILE A 113 11.44 -11.43 1.86
CA ILE A 113 11.22 -10.46 2.92
C ILE A 113 12.38 -9.47 2.93
N THR A 114 12.06 -8.18 2.99
CA THR A 114 12.98 -7.09 3.26
C THR A 114 12.71 -6.55 4.64
N THR A 115 13.75 -6.38 5.44
CA THR A 115 13.70 -5.66 6.72
C THR A 115 14.51 -4.39 6.60
N ILE A 116 13.95 -3.26 7.01
CA ILE A 116 14.58 -1.94 6.95
C ILE A 116 14.69 -1.44 8.39
N ALA A 117 15.91 -1.31 8.91
CA ALA A 117 16.17 -0.93 10.29
C ALA A 117 17.59 -0.35 10.45
N PRO A 118 17.90 0.30 11.59
CA PRO A 118 19.29 0.49 12.00
C PRO A 118 20.06 -0.83 12.03
N ARG A 119 21.35 -0.80 11.70
CA ARG A 119 22.17 -2.03 11.51
C ARG A 119 22.17 -2.97 12.72
N ASP A 120 22.19 -2.42 13.93
CA ASP A 120 22.19 -3.14 15.20
C ASP A 120 20.79 -3.52 15.71
N GLN A 121 19.74 -3.10 15.01
CA GLN A 121 18.33 -3.35 15.33
C GLN A 121 17.64 -4.25 14.32
N HIS A 122 18.38 -4.87 13.39
CA HIS A 122 17.80 -5.86 12.49
C HIS A 122 17.22 -7.05 13.26
N PRO A 123 16.11 -7.63 12.78
CA PRO A 123 15.48 -8.74 13.46
C PRO A 123 16.40 -9.95 13.51
N THR A 124 16.42 -10.59 14.67
CA THR A 124 16.99 -11.93 14.87
C THR A 124 16.22 -12.97 14.06
N GLY A 125 16.78 -14.19 13.93
CA GLY A 125 16.12 -15.29 13.23
C GLY A 125 14.72 -15.60 13.77
N ASP A 126 14.57 -15.64 15.10
CA ASP A 126 13.27 -15.91 15.73
C ASP A 126 12.24 -14.80 15.47
N GLN A 127 12.67 -13.54 15.46
CA GLN A 127 11.80 -12.41 15.12
C GLN A 127 11.38 -12.45 13.65
N LEU A 128 12.29 -12.83 12.76
CA LEU A 128 11.99 -12.98 11.34
C LEU A 128 10.98 -14.11 11.10
N GLU A 129 11.16 -15.26 11.76
CA GLU A 129 10.19 -16.37 11.70
C GLU A 129 8.82 -15.98 12.25
N ALA A 130 8.76 -15.13 13.28
CA ALA A 130 7.49 -14.60 13.78
C ALA A 130 6.79 -13.71 12.73
N LEU A 131 7.54 -12.83 12.04
CA LEU A 131 7.02 -12.02 10.93
C LEU A 131 6.51 -12.89 9.78
N LEU A 132 7.26 -13.93 9.39
CA LEU A 132 6.85 -14.84 8.32
C LEU A 132 5.61 -15.66 8.71
N ARG A 133 5.45 -16.01 9.98
CA ARG A 133 4.25 -16.71 10.48
C ARG A 133 2.99 -15.86 10.35
N ARG A 134 3.08 -14.54 10.56
CA ARG A 134 1.96 -13.60 10.31
C ARG A 134 1.52 -13.63 8.85
N ALA A 135 2.46 -13.77 7.93
CA ALA A 135 2.19 -13.80 6.49
C ALA A 135 1.64 -15.16 6.00
N ARG A 136 1.70 -16.22 6.82
CA ARG A 136 1.17 -17.51 6.40
C ARG A 136 -0.34 -17.54 6.62
N PRO A 137 -1.12 -17.98 5.62
CA PRO A 137 -2.53 -18.21 5.85
C PRO A 137 -2.69 -19.21 7.01
N ALA A 138 -3.60 -18.92 7.94
CA ALA A 138 -4.05 -19.93 8.89
C ALA A 138 -4.49 -21.15 8.06
N ALA A 139 -3.93 -22.32 8.39
CA ALA A 139 -3.89 -23.51 7.53
C ALA A 139 -5.13 -23.72 6.64
N GLY A 140 -4.87 -24.02 5.36
CA GLY A 140 -5.88 -24.33 4.36
C GLY A 140 -6.89 -25.38 4.84
N GLY A 141 -8.16 -25.05 4.67
CA GLY A 141 -9.32 -25.84 5.02
C GLY A 141 -10.56 -25.01 4.71
N PHE A 142 -11.73 -25.66 4.66
CA PHE A 142 -13.05 -25.10 4.34
C PHE A 142 -13.34 -23.66 4.79
N GLY A 143 -12.66 -23.14 5.81
CA GLY A 143 -12.80 -21.76 6.25
C GLY A 143 -12.39 -20.68 5.23
N ARG A 144 -11.42 -20.87 4.34
CA ARG A 144 -11.12 -19.83 3.32
C ARG A 144 -12.19 -19.76 2.23
N ASP A 145 -12.56 -20.90 1.66
CA ASP A 145 -13.60 -21.00 0.60
C ASP A 145 -15.01 -20.75 1.12
N ALA A 146 -15.28 -20.96 2.41
CA ALA A 146 -16.55 -20.63 3.07
C ALA A 146 -16.60 -19.20 3.65
N GLY A 147 -15.57 -18.35 3.42
CA GLY A 147 -15.54 -16.98 3.94
C GLY A 147 -15.33 -16.86 5.45
N LEU A 148 -14.85 -17.92 6.12
CA LEU A 148 -14.50 -17.99 7.54
C LEU A 148 -13.01 -17.70 7.80
N THR A 149 -12.29 -17.02 6.90
CA THR A 149 -11.06 -16.34 7.32
C THR A 149 -11.54 -15.33 8.35
N SER A 150 -11.29 -15.64 9.62
CA SER A 150 -11.94 -15.01 10.76
C SER A 150 -11.61 -13.53 10.79
N ILE A 151 -12.42 -12.71 10.12
CA ILE A 151 -12.76 -11.40 10.64
C ILE A 151 -13.32 -11.73 12.02
N THR A 152 -12.50 -11.56 13.06
CA THR A 152 -12.89 -11.87 14.44
C THR A 152 -14.09 -11.03 14.87
N GLU A 153 -14.35 -9.94 14.14
CA GLU A 153 -15.48 -9.03 14.31
C GLU A 153 -16.05 -8.72 12.92
N THR A 154 -16.93 -9.59 12.41
CA THR A 154 -17.77 -9.20 11.27
C THR A 154 -18.78 -8.17 11.76
N PRO A 155 -18.88 -6.99 11.14
CA PRO A 155 -19.88 -6.02 11.56
C PRO A 155 -21.29 -6.62 11.44
N SER A 156 -22.11 -6.40 12.46
CA SER A 156 -23.46 -6.96 12.57
C SER A 156 -24.53 -6.02 12.00
N SER A 157 -24.17 -4.76 11.75
CA SER A 157 -25.03 -3.73 11.21
C SER A 157 -24.29 -2.77 10.28
N TYR A 158 -25.03 -2.16 9.35
CA TYR A 158 -24.49 -1.17 8.44
C TYR A 158 -25.48 -0.02 8.27
N SER A 159 -24.97 1.20 8.23
CA SER A 159 -25.73 2.36 7.76
C SER A 159 -25.08 2.92 6.49
N VAL A 160 -25.91 3.29 5.52
CA VAL A 160 -25.47 3.79 4.22
C VAL A 160 -26.05 5.18 4.00
N ARG A 161 -25.18 6.14 3.73
CA ARG A 161 -25.55 7.54 3.50
C ARG A 161 -24.89 8.04 2.22
N SER A 162 -25.72 8.48 1.28
CA SER A 162 -25.23 9.27 0.16
C SER A 162 -24.90 10.67 0.68
N GLU A 163 -23.67 11.14 0.50
CA GLU A 163 -23.30 12.49 0.92
C GLU A 163 -24.00 13.57 0.07
N GLN A 164 -24.45 13.18 -1.11
CA GLN A 164 -25.14 14.07 -2.04
C GLN A 164 -26.58 13.62 -2.29
N ALA A 165 -27.52 14.57 -2.26
CA ALA A 165 -28.91 14.31 -2.58
C ALA A 165 -29.09 13.92 -4.06
N PRO A 166 -29.97 12.97 -4.41
CA PRO A 166 -30.18 12.54 -5.80
C PRO A 166 -30.55 13.69 -6.74
N ALA A 167 -31.42 14.61 -6.30
CA ALA A 167 -31.82 15.76 -7.10
C ALA A 167 -30.63 16.69 -7.42
N GLN A 168 -29.74 16.92 -6.44
CA GLN A 168 -28.52 17.70 -6.65
C GLN A 168 -27.56 17.00 -7.61
N TRP A 169 -27.42 15.68 -7.50
CA TRP A 169 -26.62 14.90 -8.44
C TRP A 169 -27.14 15.02 -9.88
N CYS A 170 -28.45 14.87 -10.10
CA CYS A 170 -29.06 15.05 -11.40
C CYS A 170 -28.85 16.47 -11.95
N ALA A 171 -28.93 17.49 -11.10
CA ALA A 171 -28.67 18.87 -11.49
C ALA A 171 -27.22 19.08 -11.95
N MET A 172 -26.23 18.55 -11.22
CA MET A 172 -24.81 18.63 -11.62
C MET A 172 -24.54 17.90 -12.95
N VAL A 173 -25.16 16.74 -13.16
CA VAL A 173 -25.03 16.00 -14.43
C VAL A 173 -25.64 16.81 -15.58
N ALA A 174 -26.84 17.37 -15.38
CA ALA A 174 -27.49 18.20 -16.39
C ALA A 174 -26.62 19.41 -16.77
N GLU A 175 -26.09 20.13 -15.78
CA GLU A 175 -25.18 21.26 -15.99
C GLU A 175 -23.92 20.84 -16.76
N ALA A 176 -23.28 19.74 -16.36
CA ALA A 176 -22.10 19.20 -17.04
C ALA A 176 -22.40 18.86 -18.51
N THR A 177 -23.53 18.21 -18.78
CA THR A 177 -23.92 17.86 -20.15
C THR A 177 -24.27 19.08 -21.00
N ASP A 178 -24.88 20.11 -20.41
CA ASP A 178 -25.16 21.37 -21.10
C ASP A 178 -23.87 22.11 -21.47
N ARG A 179 -22.89 22.12 -20.57
CA ARG A 179 -21.56 22.68 -20.86
C ARG A 179 -20.84 21.93 -21.97
N ILE A 180 -20.97 20.60 -22.04
CA ILE A 180 -20.42 19.82 -23.15
C ILE A 180 -21.11 20.18 -24.46
N ARG A 181 -22.45 20.17 -24.47
CA ARG A 181 -23.26 20.47 -25.66
C ARG A 181 -23.01 21.87 -26.22
N THR A 182 -22.75 22.83 -25.35
CA THR A 182 -22.46 24.22 -25.72
C THR A 182 -20.98 24.48 -26.03
N GLY A 183 -20.13 23.44 -26.01
CA GLY A 183 -18.70 23.52 -26.34
C GLY A 183 -17.83 24.11 -25.24
N GLY A 184 -18.33 24.25 -24.00
CA GLY A 184 -17.56 24.72 -22.85
C GLY A 184 -16.69 23.63 -22.19
N LEU A 185 -16.89 22.36 -22.55
CA LEU A 185 -16.13 21.19 -22.09
C LEU A 185 -16.18 20.08 -23.15
N ASP A 186 -15.12 19.27 -23.27
CA ASP A 186 -15.17 18.06 -24.10
C ASP A 186 -15.57 16.81 -23.30
N LYS A 187 -15.07 16.71 -22.06
CA LYS A 187 -15.31 15.58 -21.16
C LYS A 187 -15.20 16.04 -19.71
N VAL A 188 -16.04 15.48 -18.85
CA VAL A 188 -15.92 15.60 -17.40
C VAL A 188 -16.22 14.26 -16.75
N VAL A 189 -15.49 13.94 -15.68
CA VAL A 189 -15.78 12.81 -14.79
C VAL A 189 -16.33 13.39 -13.51
N LEU A 190 -17.53 12.96 -13.14
CA LEU A 190 -18.15 13.30 -11.86
C LEU A 190 -18.10 12.07 -10.96
N ALA A 191 -17.84 12.28 -9.68
CA ALA A 191 -17.88 11.25 -8.65
C ALA A 191 -18.80 11.69 -7.52
N ARG A 192 -19.36 10.73 -6.78
CA ARG A 192 -20.15 10.98 -5.57
C ARG A 192 -19.70 10.04 -4.46
N ALA A 193 -19.64 10.57 -3.25
CA ALA A 193 -19.33 9.79 -2.06
C ALA A 193 -20.57 9.07 -1.53
N VAL A 194 -20.37 7.83 -1.09
CA VAL A 194 -21.33 7.06 -0.31
C VAL A 194 -20.58 6.63 0.94
N GLU A 195 -21.05 7.11 2.09
CA GLU A 195 -20.53 6.74 3.39
C GLU A 195 -21.22 5.43 3.84
N VAL A 196 -20.41 4.47 4.27
CA VAL A 196 -20.86 3.22 4.86
C VAL A 196 -20.23 3.13 6.25
N MET A 197 -21.05 3.13 7.28
CA MET A 197 -20.60 2.91 8.67
C MET A 197 -21.05 1.52 9.11
N ALA A 198 -20.13 0.79 9.74
CA ALA A 198 -20.38 -0.51 10.35
C ALA A 198 -20.05 -0.42 11.85
N ASP A 199 -20.66 -1.28 12.67
CA ASP A 199 -20.41 -1.38 14.12
C ASP A 199 -19.11 -2.10 14.48
#